data_AF-A0A2R6NRX6-F1
#
_entry.id   AF-A0A2R6NRX6-F1
#
_cell.length_a   1.000
_cell.length_b   1.000
_cell.length_c   1.000
_cell.angle_alpha   90.00
_cell.angle_beta   90.00
_cell.angle_gamma   90.00
#
_symmetry.space_group_name_H-M   'P 1'
#
loop_
_entity.id
_entity.type
_entity.pdbx_description
1 polymer ?
#
loop_
_entity_poly.entity_id
_entity_poly.type
_entity_poly.pdbx_seq_one_letter_code
_entity_poly.pdbx_strand_id
1 'polypeptide(L)'
;MPQGCRNAPATHQRRMFNILREHIRLICHVYLDDIVIWSQTLDEHRKNVATILACLRQNRLYCSPKKTNLFCLSINLLGHYISANKIEANNKKVEKILDWPVPHSASDVRAFLGLV
;
A
#
# COMPACT_ATOMS: atom_id res chain seq x y z
N MET A 1 -1.26 19.75 3.97
CA MET A 1 0.12 19.58 4.49
C MET A 1 1.05 19.57 3.29
N PRO A 2 2.07 20.43 3.24
CA PRO A 2 2.97 20.52 2.10
C PRO A 2 3.86 19.26 1.98
N GLN A 3 4.25 18.92 0.75
CA GLN A 3 5.22 17.86 0.50
C GLN A 3 6.61 18.30 0.98
N GLY A 4 7.43 17.34 1.42
CA GLY A 4 8.81 17.60 1.90
C GLY A 4 8.94 17.80 3.42
N CYS A 5 7.85 17.96 4.17
CA CYS A 5 7.92 17.98 5.63
C CYS A 5 8.27 16.58 6.18
N ARG A 6 9.31 16.49 7.01
CA ARG A 6 9.80 15.23 7.61
C ARG A 6 8.71 14.39 8.28
N ASN A 7 7.77 15.05 8.98
CA ASN A 7 6.71 14.37 9.73
C ASN A 7 5.41 14.20 8.94
N ALA A 8 5.38 14.58 7.67
CA ALA A 8 4.19 14.48 6.84
C ALA A 8 3.68 13.03 6.71
N PRO A 9 4.52 12.03 6.39
CA PRO A 9 4.06 10.64 6.26
C PRO A 9 3.45 10.10 7.56
N ALA A 10 4.10 10.33 8.69
CA ALA A 10 3.61 9.87 10.01
C ALA A 10 2.29 10.54 10.40
N THR A 11 2.14 11.83 10.11
CA THR A 11 0.90 12.57 10.38
C THR A 11 -0.24 12.08 9.49
N HIS A 12 0.04 11.81 8.21
CA HIS A 12 -0.95 11.26 7.30
C HIS A 12 -1.38 9.85 7.72
N GLN A 13 -0.42 8.96 8.04
CA GLN A 13 -0.69 7.62 8.55
C GLN A 13 -1.61 7.66 9.77
N ARG A 14 -1.32 8.52 10.76
CA ARG A 14 -2.14 8.65 11.96
C ARG A 14 -3.56 9.10 11.63
N ARG A 15 -3.72 10.05 10.71
CA ARG A 15 -5.03 10.51 10.25
C ARG A 15 -5.82 9.38 9.59
N MET A 16 -5.20 8.64 8.67
CA MET A 16 -5.83 7.52 7.98
C MET A 16 -6.23 6.40 8.95
N PHE A 17 -5.33 6.07 9.88
CA PHE A 17 -5.57 5.07 10.91
C PHE A 17 -6.74 5.45 11.82
N ASN A 18 -6.87 6.73 12.20
CA ASN A 18 -7.99 7.20 13.02
C ASN A 18 -9.33 7.14 12.29
N ILE A 19 -9.35 7.52 11.02
CA ILE A 19 -10.58 7.57 10.20
C ILE A 19 -11.10 6.17 9.91
N LEU A 20 -10.20 5.23 9.59
CA LEU A 20 -10.56 3.85 9.22
C LEU A 20 -10.42 2.87 10.39
N ARG A 21 -10.26 3.35 11.63
CA ARG A 21 -9.92 2.53 12.80
C ARG A 21 -10.84 1.33 12.99
N GLU A 22 -12.14 1.54 12.78
CA GLU A 22 -13.18 0.52 12.93
C GLU A 22 -13.17 -0.54 11.82
N HIS A 23 -12.50 -0.28 10.71
CA HIS A 23 -12.45 -1.15 9.53
C HIS A 23 -11.09 -1.83 9.35
N ILE A 24 -10.05 -1.29 9.98
CA ILE A 24 -8.69 -1.81 9.93
C ILE A 24 -8.64 -3.23 10.52
N ARG A 25 -7.97 -4.14 9.81
CA ARG A 25 -7.87 -5.59 10.11
C ARG A 25 -9.15 -6.40 9.97
N LEU A 26 -10.30 -5.76 9.73
CA LEU A 26 -11.54 -6.46 9.41
C LEU A 26 -11.72 -6.57 7.90
N ILE A 27 -11.77 -5.41 7.23
CA ILE A 27 -12.05 -5.32 5.78
C ILE A 27 -10.99 -4.51 5.03
N CYS A 28 -10.12 -3.78 5.74
CA CYS A 28 -9.06 -3.00 5.11
C CYS A 28 -7.75 -2.95 5.89
N HIS A 29 -6.67 -2.61 5.20
CA HIS A 29 -5.35 -2.29 5.76
C HIS A 29 -4.87 -0.97 5.15
N VAL A 30 -4.15 -0.19 5.95
CA VAL A 30 -3.70 1.15 5.58
C VAL A 30 -2.20 1.25 5.78
N TYR A 31 -1.49 1.65 4.72
CA TYR A 31 -0.07 1.98 4.78
C TYR A 31 0.19 3.28 4.04
N LEU A 32 0.58 4.31 4.80
CA LEU A 32 0.69 5.70 4.37
C LEU A 32 -0.56 6.14 3.60
N ASP A 33 -0.43 6.33 2.29
CA ASP A 33 -1.48 6.81 1.40
C ASP A 33 -2.27 5.64 0.75
N ASP A 34 -1.80 4.40 0.89
CA ASP A 34 -2.39 3.22 0.27
C ASP A 34 -3.40 2.54 1.20
N ILE A 35 -4.59 2.26 0.66
CA ILE A 35 -5.65 1.49 1.32
C ILE A 35 -5.87 0.21 0.53
N VAL A 36 -5.79 -0.91 1.23
CA VAL A 36 -6.10 -2.24 0.69
C VAL A 36 -7.43 -2.68 1.27
N ILE A 37 -8.32 -3.19 0.42
CA ILE A 37 -9.63 -3.71 0.82
C ILE A 37 -9.71 -5.15 0.35
N TRP A 38 -10.06 -6.08 1.24
CA TRP A 38 -10.24 -7.51 0.90
C TRP A 38 -11.62 -7.99 1.33
N SER A 39 -12.10 -9.05 0.70
CA SER A 39 -13.42 -9.65 0.96
C SER A 39 -13.45 -11.07 0.38
N GLN A 40 -14.36 -11.91 0.86
CA GLN A 40 -14.47 -13.31 0.38
C GLN A 40 -15.35 -13.45 -0.86
N THR A 41 -16.31 -12.53 -1.03
CA THR A 41 -17.24 -12.54 -2.16
C THR A 41 -17.32 -11.18 -2.83
N LEU A 42 -17.78 -11.16 -4.08
CA LEU A 42 -17.96 -9.91 -4.84
C LEU A 42 -18.99 -8.97 -4.18
N ASP A 43 -20.08 -9.53 -3.66
CA ASP A 43 -21.13 -8.75 -2.99
C ASP A 43 -20.63 -8.12 -1.69
N GLU A 44 -19.87 -8.88 -0.89
CA GLU A 44 -19.20 -8.36 0.28
C GLU A 44 -18.18 -7.27 -0.11
N HIS A 45 -17.41 -7.50 -1.17
CA HIS A 45 -16.44 -6.52 -1.67
C HIS A 45 -17.09 -5.21 -2.08
N ARG A 46 -18.23 -5.28 -2.78
CA ARG A 46 -19.00 -4.09 -3.15
C ARG A 46 -19.44 -3.29 -1.92
N LYS A 47 -19.91 -3.97 -0.86
CA LYS A 47 -20.29 -3.32 0.40
C LYS A 47 -19.08 -2.71 1.11
N ASN A 48 -17.99 -3.47 1.21
CA ASN A 48 -16.76 -3.01 1.87
C ASN A 48 -16.15 -1.79 1.18
N VAL A 49 -16.07 -1.80 -0.16
CA VAL A 49 -15.62 -0.64 -0.95
C VAL A 49 -16.52 0.57 -0.71
N ALA A 50 -17.85 0.38 -0.72
CA ALA A 50 -18.79 1.48 -0.47
C ALA A 50 -18.62 2.08 0.94
N THR A 51 -18.44 1.24 1.97
CA THR A 51 -18.20 1.67 3.35
C THR A 51 -16.91 2.50 3.46
N ILE A 52 -15.81 2.03 2.89
CA ILE A 52 -14.53 2.74 2.93
C ILE A 52 -14.61 4.07 2.17
N LEU A 53 -15.20 4.09 0.96
CA LEU A 53 -15.36 5.32 0.19
C LEU A 53 -16.27 6.33 0.89
N ALA A 54 -17.32 5.87 1.58
CA ALA A 54 -18.18 6.75 2.38
C ALA A 54 -17.42 7.39 3.54
N CYS A 55 -16.59 6.61 4.25
CA CYS A 55 -15.75 7.10 5.35
C CYS A 55 -14.72 8.13 4.86
N LEU A 56 -14.06 7.87 3.72
CA LEU A 56 -13.14 8.82 3.09
C LEU A 56 -13.86 10.13 2.70
N ARG A 57 -15.05 10.02 2.11
CA ARG A 57 -15.87 11.18 1.72
C ARG A 57 -16.25 12.04 2.91
N GLN A 58 -16.70 11.44 4.01
CA GLN A 58 -17.05 12.15 5.26
C GLN A 58 -15.86 12.94 5.82
N ASN A 59 -14.64 12.40 5.66
CA ASN A 59 -13.41 13.01 6.16
C ASN A 59 -12.66 13.86 5.13
N ARG A 60 -13.29 14.15 3.98
CA ARG A 60 -12.73 14.95 2.86
C ARG A 60 -11.37 14.42 2.39
N LEU A 61 -11.29 13.10 2.24
CA LEU A 61 -10.16 12.40 1.62
C LEU A 61 -10.59 11.90 0.23
N TYR A 62 -9.67 12.00 -0.72
CA TYR A 62 -9.96 11.74 -2.13
C TYR A 62 -8.96 10.72 -2.68
N CYS A 63 -9.49 9.71 -3.37
CA CYS A 63 -8.68 8.75 -4.12
C CYS A 63 -8.38 9.29 -5.51
N SER A 64 -7.17 9.05 -6.02
CA SER A 64 -6.80 9.37 -7.40
C SER A 64 -7.29 8.26 -8.33
N PRO A 65 -8.24 8.52 -9.26
CA PRO A 65 -8.77 7.48 -10.14
C PRO A 65 -7.68 6.74 -10.94
N LYS A 66 -6.63 7.45 -11.37
CA LYS A 66 -5.49 6.87 -12.10
C LYS A 66 -4.65 5.88 -11.27
N LYS A 67 -4.77 5.92 -9.94
CA LYS A 67 -3.99 5.09 -9.01
C LYS A 67 -4.89 4.14 -8.21
N THR A 68 -6.18 4.11 -8.50
CA THR A 68 -7.15 3.30 -7.77
C THR A 68 -7.56 2.12 -8.63
N ASN A 69 -7.25 0.92 -8.14
CA ASN A 69 -7.67 -0.34 -8.74
C ASN A 69 -8.76 -0.95 -7.86
N LEU A 70 -9.92 -1.24 -8.43
CA LEU A 70 -11.07 -1.83 -7.72
C LEU A 70 -11.44 -3.18 -8.34
N PHE A 71 -12.01 -4.07 -7.53
CA PHE A 71 -12.50 -5.38 -7.98
C PHE A 71 -11.41 -6.24 -8.65
N CYS A 72 -10.18 -6.16 -8.16
CA CYS A 72 -9.06 -6.96 -8.67
C CYS A 72 -8.91 -8.26 -7.88
N LEU A 73 -8.58 -9.36 -8.57
CA LEU A 73 -8.23 -10.64 -7.95
C LEU A 73 -6.79 -10.66 -7.42
N SER A 74 -5.96 -9.74 -7.90
CA SER A 74 -4.59 -9.54 -7.45
C SER A 74 -4.19 -8.07 -7.52
N ILE A 75 -3.26 -7.66 -6.67
CA ILE A 75 -2.77 -6.28 -6.58
C ILE A 75 -1.26 -6.25 -6.39
N ASN A 76 -0.63 -5.16 -6.84
CA ASN A 76 0.74 -4.82 -6.48
C ASN A 76 0.71 -3.82 -5.34
N LEU A 77 1.30 -4.17 -4.20
CA LEU A 77 1.34 -3.35 -3.00
C LEU A 77 2.72 -3.43 -2.34
N LEU A 78 3.35 -2.28 -2.06
CA LEU A 78 4.64 -2.19 -1.37
C LEU A 78 5.76 -3.09 -1.95
N GLY A 79 5.75 -3.30 -3.27
CA GLY A 79 6.73 -4.17 -3.93
C GLY A 79 6.42 -5.66 -3.81
N HIS A 80 5.22 -6.02 -3.37
CA HIS A 80 4.70 -7.39 -3.36
C HIS A 80 3.55 -7.54 -4.35
N TYR A 81 3.45 -8.71 -4.95
CA TYR A 81 2.28 -9.17 -5.69
C TYR A 81 1.41 -10.00 -4.76
N ILE A 82 0.20 -9.52 -4.50
CA ILE A 82 -0.74 -10.14 -3.57
C ILE A 82 -1.89 -10.72 -4.39
N SER A 83 -2.17 -12.00 -4.20
CA SER A 83 -3.29 -12.73 -4.78
C SER A 83 -4.04 -13.49 -3.69
N ALA A 84 -5.19 -14.09 -4.02
CA ALA A 84 -5.99 -14.86 -3.06
C ALA A 84 -5.20 -15.95 -2.31
N ASN A 85 -4.22 -16.58 -2.97
CA ASN A 85 -3.51 -17.74 -2.42
C ASN A 85 -2.07 -17.45 -2.01
N LYS A 86 -1.49 -16.33 -2.45
CA LYS A 86 -0.05 -16.09 -2.33
C LYS A 86 0.29 -14.62 -2.19
N ILE A 87 1.32 -14.36 -1.38
CA ILE A 87 2.05 -13.10 -1.32
C ILE A 87 3.45 -13.39 -1.87
N GLU A 88 3.75 -12.84 -3.04
CA GLU A 88 5.02 -13.04 -3.73
C GLU A 88 5.78 -11.71 -3.81
N ALA A 89 7.11 -11.76 -3.77
CA ALA A 89 7.91 -10.57 -4.05
C ALA A 89 7.69 -10.18 -5.53
N ASN A 90 7.59 -8.88 -5.81
CA ASN A 90 7.44 -8.44 -7.20
C ASN A 90 8.71 -8.79 -7.98
N ASN A 91 8.57 -9.47 -9.12
CA ASN A 91 9.68 -9.87 -9.98
C ASN A 91 10.61 -8.70 -10.33
N LYS A 92 10.08 -7.47 -10.45
CA LYS A 92 10.91 -6.27 -10.69
C LYS A 92 11.87 -5.95 -9.55
N LYS A 93 11.50 -6.25 -8.29
CA LYS A 93 12.40 -6.09 -7.14
C LYS A 93 13.47 -7.18 -7.17
N VAL A 94 13.10 -8.40 -7.56
CA VAL A 94 14.02 -9.53 -7.70
C VAL A 94 15.05 -9.27 -8.80
N GLU A 95 14.61 -8.84 -9.99
CA GLU A 95 15.48 -8.47 -11.11
C GLU A 95 16.50 -7.39 -10.70
N LYS A 96 16.07 -6.35 -9.97
CA LYS A 96 16.99 -5.31 -9.48
C LYS A 96 18.08 -5.82 -8.54
N ILE A 97 17.81 -6.89 -7.78
CA ILE A 97 18.81 -7.51 -6.90
C ILE A 97 19.77 -8.38 -7.73
N LEU A 98 19.25 -9.10 -8.71
CA LEU A 98 20.05 -9.95 -9.61
C LEU A 98 20.98 -9.13 -10.52
N ASP A 99 20.50 -8.00 -11.01
CA ASP A 99 21.26 -7.10 -11.89
C ASP A 99 22.13 -6.10 -11.12
N TRP A 100 22.20 -6.19 -9.79
CA TRP A 100 22.95 -5.23 -8.99
C TRP A 100 24.47 -5.38 -9.22
N PRO A 101 25.19 -4.29 -9.53
CA PRO A 101 26.63 -4.37 -9.76
C PRO A 101 27.38 -4.77 -8.49
N VAL A 102 28.51 -5.46 -8.65
CA VAL A 102 29.36 -5.85 -7.52
C VAL A 102 29.79 -4.60 -6.75
N PRO A 103 29.45 -4.47 -5.46
CA PRO A 103 29.77 -3.27 -4.70
C PRO A 103 31.28 -3.15 -4.47
N HIS A 104 31.83 -1.96 -4.72
CA HIS A 104 33.28 -1.69 -4.57
C HIS A 104 33.61 -0.83 -3.36
N SER A 105 32.61 -0.27 -2.67
CA SER A 105 32.79 0.56 -1.49
C SER A 105 31.84 0.17 -0.34
N ALA A 106 32.20 0.57 0.88
CA ALA A 106 31.33 0.41 2.04
C ALA A 106 29.98 1.16 1.91
N SER A 107 29.91 2.20 1.08
CA SER A 107 28.64 2.87 0.77
C SER A 107 27.77 2.04 -0.16
N ASP A 108 28.36 1.39 -1.17
CA ASP A 108 27.63 0.51 -2.09
C ASP A 108 27.11 -0.73 -1.39
N VAL A 109 27.91 -1.30 -0.48
CA VAL A 109 27.48 -2.43 0.37
C VAL A 109 26.29 -2.02 1.23
N ARG A 110 26.34 -0.83 1.87
CA ARG A 110 25.22 -0.33 2.69
C ARG A 110 23.96 -0.06 1.84
N ALA A 111 24.13 0.47 0.63
CA ALA A 111 23.03 0.70 -0.29
C ALA A 111 22.37 -0.62 -0.73
N PHE A 112 23.17 -1.64 -1.07
CA PHE A 112 22.69 -2.97 -1.43
C PHE A 112 21.94 -3.64 -0.26
N LEU A 113 22.54 -3.65 0.94
CA LEU A 113 21.91 -4.21 2.13
C LEU A 113 20.62 -3.48 2.52
N GLY A 114 20.52 -2.18 2.26
CA GLY A 114 19.29 -1.41 2.49
C GLY A 114 18.18 -1.64 1.45
N LEU A 115 18.47 -2.34 0.35
CA LEU A 115 17.52 -2.63 -0.72
C LEU A 115 16.74 -3.94 -0.48
N VAL A 116 17.34 -4.86 0.29
CA VAL A 116 16.77 -6.16 0.69
C VAL A 116 15.64 -5.94 1.68
#